data_AF-A0A7S1SCK6-F1
#
_entry.id   AF-A0A7S1SCK6-F1
#
_cell.length_a   1.000
_cell.length_b   1.000
_cell.length_c   1.000
_cell.angle_alpha   90.00
_cell.angle_beta   90.00
_cell.angle_gamma   90.00
#
_symmetry.space_group_name_H-M   'P 1'
#
loop_
_entity.id
_entity.type
_entity.pdbx_description
1 polymer ?
#
loop_
_entity_poly.entity_id
_entity_poly.type
_entity_poly.pdbx_seq_one_letter_code
_entity_poly.pdbx_strand_id
1 'polypeptide(L)'
;EAGAAEAGGRAWQVIGGEDKGGILVREGFELVSEKEEDRLSTGAVVWEVELIEERLHYELLYGEGPHSGWVSLRLYHKDLLRCIRSGLATREDADKWIQYEIWKKVEEKRLADEEAARKHWEAQQKVKEEAERRAAEASNRAALEMAQWKEKQLAFNQVKQAGKAPAKAGRSSQQTPSPCKQWDKMEVERLETCVALDRAFADTPALALDLLTLKRLLIKRLRLEEDEQADLWDLPQFEDKLLVVCDRVYELEGLRDVLLAGVAEHHQRQALGELLSGKVGSVEKLL
;
A
#
# COMPACT_ATOMS: atom_id res chain seq x y z
N GLU A 1 -23.34 64.34 -6.47
CA GLU A 1 -24.08 63.26 -7.14
C GLU A 1 -23.50 61.93 -6.65
N ALA A 2 -24.13 61.32 -5.65
CA ALA A 2 -23.72 60.02 -5.14
C ALA A 2 -24.23 58.97 -6.13
N GLY A 3 -23.31 58.38 -6.89
CA GLY A 3 -23.63 57.27 -7.78
C GLY A 3 -24.33 56.18 -6.99
N ALA A 4 -25.47 55.71 -7.49
CA ALA A 4 -26.17 54.54 -6.99
C ALA A 4 -25.18 53.36 -7.07
N ALA A 5 -24.45 53.12 -5.97
CA ALA A 5 -23.63 51.95 -5.80
C ALA A 5 -24.53 50.75 -6.11
N GLU A 6 -24.14 49.95 -7.10
CA GLU A 6 -24.87 48.74 -7.50
C GLU A 6 -25.29 47.97 -6.25
N ALA A 7 -26.59 47.94 -5.98
CA ALA A 7 -27.20 47.33 -4.80
C ALA A 7 -27.18 45.79 -4.85
N GLY A 8 -26.20 45.20 -5.53
CA GLY A 8 -25.95 43.78 -5.52
C GLY A 8 -25.05 43.44 -4.35
N GLY A 9 -25.49 42.51 -3.51
CA GLY A 9 -24.67 42.00 -2.43
C GLY A 9 -23.44 41.27 -2.95
N ARG A 10 -22.45 41.12 -2.06
CA ARG A 10 -21.12 40.57 -2.39
C ARG A 10 -20.80 39.42 -1.46
N ALA A 11 -20.14 38.40 -2.01
CA ALA A 11 -19.55 37.32 -1.25
C ALA A 11 -18.04 37.57 -1.12
N TRP A 12 -17.53 37.38 0.09
CA TRP A 12 -16.12 37.59 0.44
C TRP A 12 -15.53 36.31 0.99
N GLN A 13 -14.30 36.00 0.58
CA GLN A 13 -13.52 34.90 1.14
C GLN A 13 -12.45 35.44 2.07
N VAL A 14 -12.29 34.83 3.24
CA VAL A 14 -11.17 35.09 4.13
C VAL A 14 -9.90 34.47 3.55
N ILE A 15 -8.92 35.30 3.23
CA ILE A 15 -7.62 34.89 2.67
C ILE A 15 -6.45 35.18 3.63
N GLY A 16 -6.70 35.93 4.71
CA GLY A 16 -5.71 36.25 5.73
C GLY A 16 -5.82 35.40 6.99
N GLY A 17 -4.89 35.63 7.92
CA GLY A 17 -4.95 35.04 9.26
C GLY A 17 -4.51 33.57 9.36
N GLU A 18 -3.97 32.98 8.30
CA GLU A 18 -3.58 31.56 8.25
C GLU A 18 -2.66 31.17 9.41
N ASP A 19 -1.64 31.98 9.69
CA ASP A 19 -0.69 31.77 10.81
C ASP A 19 -1.37 31.68 12.19
N LYS A 20 -2.59 32.21 12.32
CA LYS A 20 -3.36 32.28 13.57
C LYS A 20 -4.68 31.51 13.49
N GLY A 21 -4.88 30.71 12.45
CA GLY A 21 -6.10 29.95 12.21
C GLY A 21 -7.33 30.78 11.81
N GLY A 22 -7.15 32.06 11.44
CA GLY A 22 -8.25 32.93 11.01
C GLY A 22 -8.11 34.40 11.40
N ILE A 23 -9.10 35.18 11.02
CA ILE A 23 -9.18 36.62 11.29
C ILE A 23 -10.00 36.90 12.54
N LEU A 24 -9.65 37.99 13.23
CA LEU A 24 -10.32 38.39 14.46
C LEU A 24 -11.67 39.02 14.13
N VAL A 25 -12.73 38.50 14.76
CA VAL A 25 -14.09 39.03 14.66
C VAL A 25 -14.40 39.87 15.89
N ARG A 26 -15.18 40.94 15.71
CA ARG A 26 -15.63 41.82 16.77
C ARG A 26 -17.14 41.97 16.73
N GLU A 27 -17.77 42.07 17.89
CA GLU A 27 -19.22 42.24 18.00
C GLU A 27 -19.69 43.58 17.40
N GLY A 28 -18.86 44.62 17.53
CA GLY A 28 -19.19 45.98 17.09
C GLY A 28 -18.21 46.57 16.08
N PHE A 29 -18.70 47.56 15.32
CA PHE A 29 -17.93 48.34 14.34
C PHE A 29 -16.69 49.01 14.92
N GLU A 30 -16.70 49.39 16.20
CA GLU A 30 -15.57 50.08 16.84
C GLU A 30 -14.33 49.20 16.97
N LEU A 31 -13.13 49.78 17.10
CA LEU A 31 -11.90 49.03 17.38
C LEU A 31 -11.78 48.61 18.85
N VAL A 32 -12.56 49.25 19.72
CA VAL A 32 -12.61 48.99 21.16
C VAL A 32 -13.72 48.02 21.55
N SER A 33 -14.54 47.57 20.60
CA SER A 33 -15.61 46.59 20.85
C SER A 33 -15.05 45.26 21.34
N GLU A 34 -15.90 44.50 22.02
CA GLU A 34 -15.56 43.15 22.47
C GLU A 34 -15.21 42.27 21.27
N LYS A 35 -14.23 41.40 21.49
CA LYS A 35 -13.77 40.44 20.49
C LYS A 35 -14.55 39.17 20.72
N GLU A 36 -14.99 38.55 19.64
CA GLU A 36 -15.53 37.20 19.70
C GLU A 36 -14.48 36.23 20.21
N GLU A 37 -14.94 35.19 20.91
CA GLU A 37 -14.07 34.12 21.41
C GLU A 37 -13.43 33.35 20.24
N ASP A 38 -14.23 33.10 19.20
CA ASP A 38 -13.83 32.40 17.99
C ASP A 38 -13.31 33.34 16.89
N ARG A 39 -12.39 32.82 16.09
CA ARG A 39 -11.89 33.48 14.88
C ARG A 39 -12.67 33.01 13.67
N LEU A 40 -12.82 33.89 12.69
CA LEU A 40 -13.35 33.50 11.38
C LEU A 40 -12.22 32.82 10.58
N SER A 41 -12.38 31.53 10.29
CA SER A 41 -11.31 30.69 9.76
C SER A 41 -10.86 31.12 8.36
N THR A 42 -9.59 30.89 8.04
CA THR A 42 -9.07 31.12 6.69
C THR A 42 -9.78 30.20 5.69
N GLY A 43 -10.26 30.76 4.58
CA GLY A 43 -11.06 30.06 3.59
C GLY A 43 -12.58 30.19 3.80
N ALA A 44 -13.03 30.69 4.95
CA ALA A 44 -14.45 30.96 5.18
C ALA A 44 -15.01 31.95 4.16
N VAL A 45 -16.27 31.78 3.78
CA VAL A 45 -17.01 32.62 2.85
C VAL A 45 -18.13 33.32 3.60
N VAL A 46 -18.21 34.64 3.44
CA VAL A 46 -19.14 35.50 4.15
C VAL A 46 -19.90 36.41 3.18
N TRP A 47 -21.11 36.78 3.58
CA TRP A 47 -21.97 37.73 2.88
C TRP A 47 -21.72 39.15 3.40
N GLU A 48 -21.63 40.12 2.50
CA GLU A 48 -21.59 41.55 2.84
C GLU A 48 -22.98 42.01 3.30
N VAL A 49 -23.11 42.26 4.61
CA VAL A 49 -24.30 42.91 5.17
C VAL A 49 -24.16 44.42 5.06
N GLU A 50 -23.01 44.94 5.50
CA GLU A 50 -22.72 46.37 5.47
C GLU A 50 -21.21 46.59 5.34
N LEU A 51 -20.79 47.53 4.48
CA LEU A 51 -19.40 47.91 4.34
C LEU A 51 -19.23 49.40 4.67
N ILE A 52 -18.52 49.67 5.77
CA ILE A 52 -18.19 51.02 6.23
C ILE A 52 -16.67 51.18 6.18
N GLU A 53 -16.21 52.01 5.25
CA GLU A 53 -14.78 52.24 4.98
C GLU A 53 -14.01 50.93 4.68
N GLU A 54 -13.19 50.47 5.62
CA GLU A 54 -12.42 49.22 5.52
C GLU A 54 -12.92 48.12 6.47
N ARG A 55 -14.12 48.28 7.05
CA ARG A 55 -14.72 47.30 7.94
C ARG A 55 -16.00 46.74 7.36
N LEU A 56 -16.07 45.42 7.34
CA LEU A 56 -17.16 44.64 6.80
C LEU A 56 -17.95 44.04 7.95
N HIS A 57 -19.23 44.39 8.03
CA HIS A 57 -20.21 43.61 8.76
C HIS A 57 -20.66 42.45 7.88
N TYR A 58 -20.57 41.25 8.41
CA TYR A 58 -20.77 40.04 7.62
C TYR A 58 -21.75 39.07 8.26
N GLU A 59 -22.31 38.19 7.43
CA GLU A 59 -22.95 36.94 7.84
C GLU A 59 -22.20 35.75 7.23
N LEU A 60 -21.94 34.72 8.03
CA LEU A 60 -21.25 33.51 7.59
C LEU A 60 -22.12 32.72 6.61
N LEU A 61 -21.54 32.36 5.47
CA LEU A 61 -22.18 31.47 4.50
C LEU A 61 -21.56 30.06 4.54
N TYR A 62 -20.23 29.98 4.67
CA TYR A 62 -19.50 28.72 4.70
C TYR A 62 -18.19 28.85 5.47
N GLY A 63 -17.77 27.80 6.17
CA GLY A 63 -16.55 27.78 6.97
C GLY A 63 -16.82 27.70 8.46
N GLU A 64 -15.84 28.08 9.27
CA GLU A 64 -15.89 28.02 10.74
C GLU A 64 -15.68 29.41 11.34
N GLY A 65 -16.34 29.67 12.47
CA GLY A 65 -16.25 30.92 13.20
C GLY A 65 -17.62 31.53 13.53
N PRO A 66 -17.64 32.76 14.07
CA PRO A 66 -18.87 33.45 14.43
C PRO A 66 -19.80 33.65 13.23
N HIS A 67 -21.11 33.40 13.42
CA HIS A 67 -22.12 33.50 12.37
C HIS A 67 -22.27 34.93 11.83
N SER A 68 -21.94 35.95 12.61
CA SER A 68 -21.92 37.34 12.17
C SER A 68 -20.87 38.12 12.95
N GLY A 69 -20.49 39.29 12.43
CA GLY A 69 -19.66 40.23 13.16
C GLY A 69 -18.94 41.21 12.25
N TRP A 70 -18.03 41.98 12.85
CA TRP A 70 -17.25 42.99 12.16
C TRP A 70 -15.80 42.55 11.98
N VAL A 71 -15.31 42.62 10.74
CA VAL A 71 -13.93 42.32 10.37
C VAL A 71 -13.32 43.45 9.54
N SER A 72 -11.99 43.60 9.61
CA SER A 72 -11.26 44.53 8.74
C SER A 72 -10.96 43.84 7.40
N LEU A 73 -11.18 44.55 6.29
CA LEU A 73 -10.81 44.05 4.96
C LEU A 73 -9.29 43.90 4.81
N ARG A 74 -8.53 44.80 5.44
CA ARG A 74 -7.07 44.88 5.36
C ARG A 74 -6.47 45.13 6.74
N LEU A 75 -5.26 44.61 6.94
CA LEU A 75 -4.45 44.91 8.12
C LEU A 75 -3.03 45.27 7.65
N TYR A 76 -2.66 46.54 7.84
CA TYR A 76 -1.46 47.15 7.28
C TYR A 76 -1.45 47.09 5.74
N HIS A 77 -0.66 46.18 5.16
CA HIS A 77 -0.54 45.98 3.71
C HIS A 77 -0.99 44.59 3.26
N LYS A 78 -1.67 43.85 4.16
CA LYS A 78 -2.16 42.50 3.87
C LYS A 78 -3.67 42.53 3.76
N ASP A 79 -4.19 42.04 2.64
CA ASP A 79 -5.61 41.81 2.44
C ASP A 79 -6.04 40.60 3.28
N LEU A 80 -7.09 40.77 4.08
CA LEU A 80 -7.67 39.73 4.91
C LEU A 80 -8.87 39.08 4.24
N LEU A 81 -9.62 39.84 3.45
CA LEU A 81 -10.73 39.34 2.66
C LEU A 81 -10.56 39.67 1.19
N ARG A 82 -11.04 38.78 0.33
CA ARG A 82 -11.11 38.96 -1.12
C ARG A 82 -12.55 38.81 -1.57
N CYS A 83 -13.07 39.81 -2.28
CA CYS A 83 -14.37 39.68 -2.94
C CYS A 83 -14.25 38.60 -4.03
N ILE A 84 -15.01 37.52 -3.87
CA ILE A 84 -15.02 36.39 -4.81
C ILE A 84 -16.18 36.51 -5.80
N ARG A 85 -17.24 37.22 -5.42
CA ARG A 85 -18.39 37.45 -6.29
C ARG A 85 -19.13 38.72 -5.90
N SER A 86 -19.47 39.54 -6.90
CA SER A 86 -20.33 40.71 -6.78
C SER A 86 -21.61 40.54 -7.60
N GLY A 87 -22.58 41.42 -7.39
CA GLY A 87 -23.83 41.43 -8.17
C GLY A 87 -24.78 40.28 -7.81
N LEU A 88 -24.68 39.73 -6.61
CA LEU A 88 -25.64 38.75 -6.10
C LEU A 88 -26.89 39.48 -5.61
N ALA A 89 -28.06 39.09 -6.11
CA ALA A 89 -29.30 39.79 -5.78
C ALA A 89 -29.72 39.57 -4.32
N THR A 90 -29.47 38.37 -3.80
CA THR A 90 -29.88 37.95 -2.44
C THR A 90 -28.81 37.09 -1.78
N ARG A 91 -28.93 36.93 -0.45
CA ARG A 91 -28.11 35.99 0.33
C ARG A 91 -28.34 34.55 -0.12
N GLU A 92 -29.57 34.18 -0.44
CA GLU A 92 -29.94 32.84 -0.90
C GLU A 92 -29.27 32.50 -2.24
N ASP A 93 -29.10 33.48 -3.13
CA ASP A 93 -28.35 33.28 -4.37
C ASP A 93 -26.86 33.07 -4.12
N ALA A 94 -26.31 33.73 -3.10
CA ALA A 94 -24.93 33.51 -2.65
C ALA A 94 -24.75 32.11 -2.08
N ASP A 95 -25.65 31.66 -1.20
CA ASP A 95 -25.62 30.32 -0.61
C ASP A 95 -25.73 29.24 -1.70
N LYS A 96 -26.73 29.33 -2.60
CA LYS A 96 -26.85 28.40 -3.73
C LYS A 96 -25.59 28.32 -4.57
N TRP A 97 -24.95 29.46 -4.83
CA TRP A 97 -23.70 29.48 -5.56
C TRP A 97 -22.57 28.77 -4.78
N ILE A 98 -22.43 29.03 -3.48
CA ILE A 98 -21.43 28.37 -2.65
C ILE A 98 -21.66 26.86 -2.63
N GLN A 99 -22.91 26.41 -2.43
CA GLN A 99 -23.26 25.00 -2.48
C GLN A 99 -22.89 24.37 -3.83
N TYR A 100 -23.12 25.09 -4.95
CA TYR A 100 -22.70 24.64 -6.28
C TYR A 100 -21.18 24.54 -6.42
N GLU A 101 -20.41 25.53 -5.95
CA GLU A 101 -18.95 25.47 -6.00
C GLU A 101 -18.37 24.34 -5.15
N ILE A 102 -18.94 24.10 -3.97
CA ILE A 102 -18.56 22.98 -3.09
C ILE A 102 -18.84 21.66 -3.81
N TRP A 103 -20.07 21.48 -4.30
CA TRP A 103 -20.46 20.27 -5.03
C TRP A 103 -19.56 20.03 -6.24
N LYS A 104 -19.30 21.08 -7.03
CA LYS A 104 -18.43 21.02 -8.20
C LYS A 104 -17.02 20.55 -7.83
N LYS A 105 -16.41 21.10 -6.79
CA LYS A 105 -15.07 20.67 -6.33
C LYS A 105 -15.05 19.23 -5.83
N VAL A 106 -16.09 18.81 -5.10
CA VAL A 106 -16.23 17.42 -4.63
C VAL A 106 -16.36 16.47 -5.82
N GLU A 107 -17.17 16.82 -6.81
CA GLU A 107 -17.40 16.02 -8.01
C GLU A 107 -16.16 15.95 -8.90
N GLU A 108 -15.45 17.06 -9.11
CA GLU A 108 -14.17 17.09 -9.83
C GLU A 108 -13.14 16.20 -9.15
N LYS A 109 -13.05 16.24 -7.81
CA LYS A 109 -12.17 15.37 -7.03
C LYS A 109 -12.57 13.90 -7.19
N ARG A 110 -13.86 13.58 -7.10
CA ARG A 110 -14.38 12.21 -7.30
C ARG A 110 -13.97 11.65 -8.66
N LEU A 111 -14.15 12.42 -9.72
CA LEU A 111 -13.77 12.03 -11.09
C LEU A 111 -12.25 11.85 -11.24
N ALA A 112 -11.46 12.70 -10.60
CA ALA A 112 -10.00 12.57 -10.59
C ALA A 112 -9.53 11.30 -9.86
N ASP A 113 -10.14 10.99 -8.71
CA ASP A 113 -9.85 9.78 -7.93
C ASP A 113 -10.26 8.51 -8.70
N GLU A 114 -11.40 8.53 -9.40
CA GLU A 114 -11.86 7.44 -10.28
C GLU A 114 -10.90 7.22 -11.47
N GLU A 115 -10.44 8.30 -12.11
CA GLU A 115 -9.46 8.20 -13.19
C GLU A 115 -8.12 7.65 -12.68
N ALA A 116 -7.66 8.08 -11.50
CA ALA A 116 -6.45 7.58 -10.88
C ALA A 116 -6.57 6.08 -10.54
N ALA A 117 -7.72 5.65 -10.00
CA ALA A 117 -8.01 4.25 -9.73
C ALA A 117 -8.00 3.40 -11.01
N ARG A 118 -8.62 3.90 -12.10
CA ARG A 118 -8.59 3.23 -13.41
C ARG A 118 -7.17 3.07 -13.95
N LYS A 119 -6.35 4.13 -13.91
CA LYS A 119 -4.94 4.08 -14.34
C LYS A 119 -4.13 3.10 -13.50
N HIS A 120 -4.35 3.05 -12.20
CA HIS A 120 -3.70 2.10 -11.31
C HIS A 120 -4.08 0.65 -11.65
N TRP A 121 -5.37 0.39 -11.86
CA TRP A 121 -5.86 -0.93 -12.27
C TRP A 121 -5.26 -1.37 -13.62
N GLU A 122 -5.25 -0.50 -14.63
CA GLU A 122 -4.62 -0.78 -15.93
C GLU A 122 -3.12 -1.08 -15.80
N ALA A 123 -2.41 -0.35 -14.94
CA ALA A 123 -1.00 -0.61 -14.65
C ALA A 123 -0.81 -1.99 -13.99
N GLN A 124 -1.66 -2.36 -13.03
CA GLN A 124 -1.63 -3.68 -12.40
C GLN A 124 -1.88 -4.81 -13.41
N GLN A 125 -2.83 -4.63 -14.33
CA GLN A 125 -3.09 -5.61 -15.39
C GLN A 125 -1.88 -5.81 -16.29
N LYS A 126 -1.21 -4.71 -16.72
CA LYS A 126 0.02 -4.81 -17.52
C LYS A 126 1.14 -5.55 -16.80
N VAL A 127 1.32 -5.28 -15.50
CA VAL A 127 2.31 -5.99 -14.68
C VAL A 127 1.98 -7.48 -14.60
N LYS A 128 0.70 -7.82 -14.43
CA LYS A 128 0.22 -9.21 -14.39
C LYS A 128 0.46 -9.91 -15.74
N GLU A 129 0.07 -9.30 -16.85
CA GLU A 129 0.27 -9.83 -18.20
C GLU A 129 1.77 -10.04 -18.51
N GLU A 130 2.62 -9.10 -18.13
CA GLU A 130 4.07 -9.25 -18.30
C GLU A 130 4.64 -10.38 -17.43
N ALA A 131 4.15 -10.53 -16.20
CA ALA A 131 4.55 -11.63 -15.33
C ALA A 131 4.13 -13.00 -15.91
N GLU A 132 2.91 -13.11 -16.43
CA GLU A 132 2.42 -14.31 -17.11
C GLU A 132 3.24 -14.62 -18.38
N ARG A 133 3.58 -13.60 -19.18
CA ARG A 133 4.46 -13.77 -20.35
C ARG A 133 5.84 -14.28 -19.94
N ARG A 134 6.46 -13.69 -18.91
CA ARG A 134 7.77 -14.13 -18.40
C ARG A 134 7.72 -15.56 -17.86
N ALA A 135 6.62 -15.93 -17.19
CA ALA A 135 6.41 -17.30 -16.71
C ALA A 135 6.31 -18.30 -17.88
N ALA A 136 5.58 -17.95 -18.95
CA ALA A 136 5.48 -18.77 -20.15
C ALA A 136 6.84 -18.94 -20.86
N GLU A 137 7.62 -17.85 -20.99
CA GLU A 137 8.98 -17.90 -21.56
C GLU A 137 9.92 -18.77 -20.73
N ALA A 138 9.85 -18.66 -19.39
CA ALA A 138 10.64 -19.48 -18.48
C ALA A 138 10.27 -20.97 -18.60
N SER A 139 8.97 -21.29 -18.70
CA SER A 139 8.49 -22.65 -18.92
C SER A 139 9.00 -23.22 -20.25
N ASN A 140 8.93 -22.44 -21.33
CA ASN A 140 9.44 -22.85 -22.64
C ASN A 140 10.96 -23.09 -22.61
N ARG A 141 11.71 -22.24 -21.92
CA ARG A 141 13.16 -22.41 -21.74
C ARG A 141 13.49 -23.70 -20.98
N ALA A 142 12.80 -23.96 -19.88
CA ALA A 142 12.98 -25.18 -19.10
C ALA A 142 12.67 -26.44 -19.91
N ALA A 143 11.63 -26.41 -20.76
CA ALA A 143 11.32 -27.50 -21.67
C ALA A 143 12.43 -27.77 -22.69
N LEU A 144 13.02 -26.70 -23.26
CA LEU A 144 14.14 -26.80 -24.19
C LEU A 144 15.40 -27.36 -23.51
N GLU A 145 15.74 -26.87 -22.32
CA GLU A 145 16.86 -27.37 -21.51
C GLU A 145 16.69 -28.86 -21.17
N MET A 146 15.47 -29.27 -20.79
CA MET A 146 15.15 -30.67 -20.53
C MET A 146 15.29 -31.54 -21.79
N ALA A 147 14.90 -31.03 -22.97
CA ALA A 147 15.07 -31.74 -24.24
C ALA A 147 16.56 -31.91 -24.59
N GLN A 148 17.36 -30.86 -24.47
CA GLN A 148 18.81 -30.90 -24.68
C GLN A 148 19.50 -31.87 -23.71
N TRP A 149 19.07 -31.87 -22.45
CA TRP A 149 19.59 -32.82 -21.46
C TRP A 149 19.27 -34.27 -21.85
N LYS A 150 18.04 -34.56 -22.29
CA LYS A 150 17.65 -35.91 -22.77
C LYS A 150 18.49 -36.36 -23.96
N GLU A 151 18.79 -35.46 -24.90
CA GLU A 151 19.67 -35.75 -26.04
C GLU A 151 21.09 -36.10 -25.60
N LYS A 152 21.67 -35.30 -24.69
CA LYS A 152 23.00 -35.58 -24.11
C LYS A 152 23.03 -36.92 -23.37
N GLN A 153 21.98 -37.26 -22.63
CA GLN A 153 21.84 -38.56 -21.96
C GLN A 153 21.80 -39.71 -22.96
N LEU A 154 21.06 -39.56 -24.06
CA LEU A 154 21.00 -40.57 -25.11
C LEU A 154 22.37 -40.79 -25.75
N ALA A 155 23.09 -39.71 -26.09
CA ALA A 155 24.44 -39.77 -26.64
C ALA A 155 25.42 -40.46 -25.67
N PHE A 156 25.37 -40.11 -24.38
CA PHE A 156 26.19 -40.76 -23.35
C PHE A 156 25.94 -42.28 -23.27
N ASN A 157 24.67 -42.68 -23.32
CA ASN A 157 24.29 -44.09 -23.31
C ASN A 157 24.78 -44.85 -24.54
N GLN A 158 24.75 -44.23 -25.73
CA GLN A 158 25.30 -44.81 -26.96
C GLN A 158 26.82 -45.07 -26.84
N VAL A 159 27.59 -44.10 -26.32
CA VAL A 159 29.03 -44.26 -26.07
C VAL A 159 29.30 -45.41 -25.08
N LYS A 160 28.51 -45.47 -23.99
CA LYS A 160 28.62 -46.54 -22.99
C LYS A 160 28.35 -47.93 -23.57
N GLN A 161 27.42 -48.05 -24.53
CA GLN A 161 27.14 -49.31 -25.21
C GLN A 161 28.26 -49.69 -26.19
N ALA A 162 28.81 -48.73 -26.95
CA ALA A 162 29.92 -48.99 -27.88
C ALA A 162 31.21 -49.44 -27.16
N GLY A 163 31.44 -48.97 -25.92
CA GLY A 163 32.60 -49.37 -25.10
C GLY A 163 32.53 -50.81 -24.55
N LYS A 164 31.39 -51.49 -24.61
CA LYS A 164 31.27 -52.92 -24.26
C LYS A 164 31.66 -53.80 -25.46
N ALA A 165 32.90 -53.69 -25.90
CA ALA A 165 33.48 -54.72 -26.75
C ALA A 165 33.65 -56.03 -25.94
N PRO A 166 33.40 -57.22 -26.53
CA PRO A 166 33.54 -58.48 -25.81
C PRO A 166 34.99 -58.68 -25.40
N ALA A 167 35.25 -58.65 -24.09
CA ALA A 167 36.54 -58.98 -23.51
C ALA A 167 36.90 -60.42 -23.91
N LYS A 168 37.78 -60.56 -24.92
CA LYS A 168 38.47 -61.82 -25.17
C LYS A 168 39.39 -62.12 -24.00
N ALA A 169 39.28 -63.35 -23.52
CA ALA A 169 39.91 -63.89 -22.35
C ALA A 169 41.44 -63.69 -22.31
N GLY A 170 41.94 -63.43 -21.10
CA GLY A 170 43.33 -63.67 -20.73
C GLY A 170 44.17 -62.42 -20.50
N ARG A 171 44.11 -61.85 -19.28
CA ARG A 171 45.33 -61.45 -18.56
C ARG A 171 45.10 -61.17 -17.09
N SER A 172 46.05 -61.68 -16.33
CA SER A 172 46.24 -61.63 -14.88
C SER A 172 46.33 -60.19 -14.35
N SER A 173 45.50 -59.92 -13.33
CA SER A 173 45.84 -59.27 -12.06
C SER A 173 46.96 -58.22 -12.10
N GLN A 174 46.55 -56.94 -12.03
CA GLN A 174 47.14 -55.94 -11.12
C GLN A 174 46.09 -54.85 -10.88
N GLN A 175 45.56 -54.82 -9.66
CA GLN A 175 44.58 -53.84 -9.20
C GLN A 175 45.24 -52.47 -9.01
N THR A 176 44.75 -51.45 -9.71
CA THR A 176 44.93 -50.05 -9.30
C THR A 176 43.58 -49.52 -8.77
N PRO A 177 43.60 -48.73 -7.69
CA PRO A 177 42.38 -48.24 -7.06
C PRO A 177 41.65 -47.26 -7.98
N SER A 178 40.36 -47.52 -8.19
CA SER A 178 39.48 -46.71 -9.03
C SER A 178 39.16 -45.37 -8.35
N PRO A 179 39.23 -44.21 -9.04
CA PRO A 179 39.11 -42.88 -8.40
C PRO A 179 37.69 -42.47 -7.98
N CYS A 180 36.68 -43.34 -8.11
CA CYS A 180 35.27 -42.96 -8.04
C CYS A 180 34.55 -43.30 -6.72
N LYS A 181 35.26 -43.47 -5.60
CA LYS A 181 34.65 -43.94 -4.33
C LYS A 181 34.61 -42.94 -3.17
N GLN A 182 34.95 -41.67 -3.38
CA GLN A 182 34.77 -40.63 -2.36
C GLN A 182 33.95 -39.49 -2.96
N TRP A 183 32.65 -39.70 -3.07
CA TRP A 183 31.74 -38.59 -2.78
C TRP A 183 31.71 -38.55 -1.27
N ASP A 184 32.22 -37.46 -0.70
CA ASP A 184 32.32 -37.34 0.74
C ASP A 184 30.92 -37.48 1.32
N LYS A 185 30.77 -38.24 2.40
CA LYS A 185 29.46 -38.49 3.04
C LYS A 185 28.71 -37.17 3.32
N MET A 186 29.48 -36.11 3.55
CA MET A 186 29.01 -34.75 3.76
C MET A 186 28.32 -34.11 2.53
N GLU A 187 28.74 -34.43 1.30
CA GLU A 187 28.09 -33.92 0.09
C GLU A 187 26.74 -34.59 -0.16
N VAL A 188 26.62 -35.88 0.19
CA VAL A 188 25.36 -36.63 0.10
C VAL A 188 24.35 -36.09 1.13
N GLU A 189 24.77 -35.87 2.38
CA GLU A 189 23.93 -35.28 3.42
C GLU A 189 23.50 -33.83 3.09
N ARG A 190 24.39 -33.03 2.48
CA ARG A 190 24.05 -31.68 1.97
C ARG A 190 22.99 -31.72 0.88
N LEU A 191 23.08 -32.67 -0.05
CA LEU A 191 22.09 -32.85 -1.13
C LEU A 191 20.74 -33.33 -0.61
N GLU A 192 20.72 -34.26 0.35
CA GLU A 192 19.47 -34.75 0.96
C GLU A 192 18.75 -33.65 1.74
N THR A 193 19.49 -32.79 2.44
CA THR A 193 18.93 -31.63 3.16
C THR A 193 18.29 -30.61 2.21
N CYS A 194 18.93 -30.34 1.06
CA CYS A 194 18.38 -29.48 0.02
C CYS A 194 17.07 -30.02 -0.58
N VAL A 195 17.00 -31.34 -0.82
CA VAL A 195 15.80 -31.99 -1.35
C VAL A 195 14.65 -32.02 -0.34
N ALA A 196 14.96 -32.23 0.96
CA ALA A 196 13.96 -32.18 2.02
C ALA A 196 13.35 -30.79 2.18
N LEU A 197 14.18 -29.75 2.10
CA LEU A 197 13.74 -28.35 2.11
C LEU A 197 12.85 -28.03 0.89
N ASP A 198 13.25 -28.41 -0.32
CA ASP A 198 12.45 -28.17 -1.53
C ASP A 198 11.08 -28.89 -1.52
N ARG A 199 10.97 -30.05 -0.85
CA ARG A 199 9.66 -30.71 -0.62
C ARG A 199 8.80 -29.97 0.39
N ALA A 200 9.37 -29.54 1.52
CA ALA A 200 8.64 -28.75 2.50
C ALA A 200 8.14 -27.40 1.92
N PHE A 201 8.86 -26.85 0.93
CA PHE A 201 8.49 -25.60 0.25
C PHE A 201 7.36 -25.73 -0.79
N ALA A 202 7.08 -26.93 -1.29
CA ALA A 202 6.03 -27.14 -2.30
C ALA A 202 4.61 -26.99 -1.72
N ASP A 203 4.46 -27.12 -0.40
CA ASP A 203 3.15 -27.23 0.25
C ASP A 203 2.63 -25.91 0.87
N THR A 204 3.43 -24.82 0.86
CA THR A 204 3.03 -23.51 1.45
C THR A 204 3.41 -22.31 0.58
N PRO A 205 2.62 -21.95 -0.45
CA PRO A 205 2.95 -20.88 -1.40
C PRO A 205 2.86 -19.46 -0.83
N ALA A 206 2.14 -19.24 0.28
CA ALA A 206 1.93 -17.91 0.87
C ALA A 206 3.20 -17.30 1.51
N LEU A 207 4.21 -18.11 1.84
CA LEU A 207 5.47 -17.67 2.47
C LEU A 207 6.65 -17.60 1.48
N ALA A 208 6.41 -17.87 0.20
CA ALA A 208 7.47 -18.12 -0.78
C ALA A 208 8.41 -16.92 -1.02
N LEU A 209 7.92 -15.67 -0.89
CA LEU A 209 8.71 -14.47 -1.18
C LEU A 209 9.68 -14.12 -0.03
N ASP A 210 9.23 -14.22 1.22
CA ASP A 210 10.06 -13.95 2.41
C ASP A 210 11.07 -15.09 2.66
N LEU A 211 10.71 -16.32 2.32
CA LEU A 211 11.58 -17.49 2.47
C LEU A 211 12.68 -17.58 1.40
N LEU A 212 12.45 -17.06 0.19
CA LEU A 212 13.50 -16.93 -0.84
C LEU A 212 14.61 -15.98 -0.39
N THR A 213 14.24 -14.96 0.37
CA THR A 213 15.18 -14.02 1.00
C THR A 213 16.01 -14.72 2.08
N LEU A 214 15.37 -15.53 2.93
CA LEU A 214 16.04 -16.37 3.93
C LEU A 214 16.99 -17.41 3.30
N LYS A 215 16.55 -18.12 2.24
CA LYS A 215 17.37 -19.09 1.48
C LYS A 215 18.62 -18.44 0.89
N ARG A 216 18.51 -17.21 0.36
CA ARG A 216 19.66 -16.45 -0.16
C ARG A 216 20.63 -16.02 0.95
N LEU A 217 20.14 -15.66 2.13
CA LEU A 217 20.97 -15.30 3.28
C LEU A 217 21.71 -16.51 3.86
N LEU A 218 21.05 -17.66 3.94
CA LEU A 218 21.66 -18.92 4.41
C LEU A 218 22.73 -19.44 3.45
N ILE A 219 22.47 -19.41 2.14
CA ILE A 219 23.46 -19.80 1.12
C ILE A 219 24.67 -18.85 1.15
N LYS A 220 24.45 -17.53 1.36
CA LYS A 220 25.55 -16.59 1.54
C LYS A 220 26.38 -16.88 2.78
N ARG A 221 25.75 -17.21 3.91
CA ARG A 221 26.46 -17.55 5.16
C ARG A 221 27.26 -18.85 5.04
N LEU A 222 26.68 -19.89 4.44
CA LEU A 222 27.35 -21.16 4.21
C LEU A 222 28.52 -21.06 3.21
N ARG A 223 28.47 -20.10 2.27
CA ARG A 223 29.60 -19.80 1.37
C ARG A 223 30.71 -18.98 2.03
N LEU A 224 30.40 -18.24 3.09
CA LEU A 224 31.39 -17.40 3.80
C LEU A 224 32.24 -18.19 4.80
N GLU A 225 31.86 -19.41 5.16
CA GLU A 225 32.72 -20.31 5.96
C GLU A 225 33.88 -20.93 5.15
N GLU A 226 33.87 -20.79 3.82
CA GLU A 226 34.94 -21.29 2.94
C GLU A 226 35.99 -20.23 2.57
N ASP A 227 35.77 -18.94 2.91
CA ASP A 227 36.70 -17.83 2.63
C ASP A 227 37.25 -17.22 3.93
N GLU A 228 38.57 -17.27 4.14
CA GLU A 228 39.33 -16.75 5.31
C GLU A 228 39.30 -15.21 5.50
N GLN A 229 38.36 -14.47 4.89
CA GLN A 229 38.21 -13.02 5.05
C GLN A 229 36.87 -12.65 5.71
N ALA A 230 36.77 -12.91 7.01
CA ALA A 230 35.62 -12.58 7.84
C ALA A 230 35.65 -11.15 8.46
N ASP A 231 36.60 -10.30 8.09
CA ASP A 231 36.80 -8.99 8.73
C ASP A 231 36.03 -7.80 8.09
N LEU A 232 35.03 -8.05 7.25
CA LEU A 232 34.29 -6.98 6.56
C LEU A 232 32.76 -6.99 6.73
N TRP A 233 32.25 -7.59 7.79
CA TRP A 233 30.83 -7.47 8.15
C TRP A 233 30.65 -7.04 9.60
N ASP A 234 30.06 -5.86 9.77
CA ASP A 234 29.58 -5.34 11.06
C ASP A 234 28.39 -6.21 11.50
N LEU A 235 28.67 -7.22 12.34
CA LEU A 235 27.71 -8.21 12.86
C LEU A 235 26.35 -7.65 13.36
N PRO A 236 26.26 -6.44 13.95
CA PRO A 236 24.99 -5.91 14.46
C PRO A 236 23.90 -5.77 13.39
N GLN A 237 24.27 -5.40 12.15
CA GLN A 237 23.29 -5.17 11.08
C GLN A 237 22.66 -6.46 10.52
N PHE A 238 23.29 -7.61 10.75
CA PHE A 238 22.75 -8.92 10.35
C PHE A 238 21.73 -9.42 11.38
N GLU A 239 22.03 -9.25 12.67
CA GLU A 239 21.11 -9.60 13.76
C GLU A 239 19.85 -8.73 13.70
N ASP A 240 19.98 -7.43 13.43
CA ASP A 240 18.83 -6.53 13.25
C ASP A 240 17.92 -6.96 12.09
N LYS A 241 18.50 -7.44 10.98
CA LYS A 241 17.72 -7.91 9.83
C LYS A 241 17.08 -9.26 10.08
N LEU A 242 17.69 -10.11 10.91
CA LEU A 242 17.12 -11.39 11.32
C LEU A 242 15.97 -11.18 12.31
N LEU A 243 16.12 -10.23 13.24
CA LEU A 243 15.08 -9.79 14.18
C LEU A 243 13.87 -9.23 13.44
N VAL A 244 14.06 -8.40 12.41
CA VAL A 244 12.94 -7.87 11.60
C VAL A 244 12.19 -8.97 10.83
N VAL A 245 12.89 -10.04 10.41
CA VAL A 245 12.24 -11.20 9.78
C VAL A 245 11.53 -12.06 10.81
N CYS A 246 12.11 -12.27 11.99
CA CYS A 246 11.49 -12.98 13.10
C CYS A 246 10.26 -12.24 13.65
N ASP A 247 10.30 -10.91 13.78
CA ASP A 247 9.17 -10.08 14.21
C ASP A 247 8.02 -10.15 13.21
N ARG A 248 8.30 -10.18 11.90
CA ARG A 248 7.28 -10.39 10.86
C ARG A 248 6.68 -11.80 10.87
N VAL A 249 7.48 -12.81 11.23
CA VAL A 249 6.99 -14.18 11.42
C VAL A 249 6.12 -14.28 12.68
N TYR A 250 6.43 -13.53 13.74
CA TYR A 250 5.58 -13.40 14.94
C TYR A 250 4.29 -12.61 14.69
N GLU A 251 4.31 -11.55 13.87
CA GLU A 251 3.10 -10.86 13.41
C GLU A 251 2.18 -11.79 12.60
N LEU A 252 2.75 -12.76 11.87
CA LEU A 252 1.99 -13.79 11.14
C LEU A 252 1.34 -14.83 12.08
N GLU A 253 1.89 -15.07 13.27
CA GLU A 253 1.19 -15.83 14.32
C GLU A 253 0.00 -15.04 14.90
N GLY A 254 0.07 -13.71 14.95
CA GLY A 254 -1.10 -12.87 15.27
C GLY A 254 -2.20 -12.94 14.20
N LEU A 255 -1.82 -13.12 12.93
CA LEU A 255 -2.75 -13.37 11.82
C LEU A 255 -3.42 -14.74 11.90
N ARG A 256 -2.80 -15.74 12.54
CA ARG A 256 -3.42 -17.04 12.84
C ARG A 256 -4.63 -16.88 13.76
N ASP A 257 -4.55 -16.02 14.75
CA ASP A 257 -5.67 -15.77 15.68
C ASP A 257 -6.81 -14.98 15.01
N VAL A 258 -6.48 -14.05 14.10
CA VAL A 258 -7.46 -13.34 13.26
C VAL A 258 -8.13 -14.28 12.24
N LEU A 259 -7.38 -15.21 11.66
CA LEU A 259 -7.92 -16.23 10.75
C LEU A 259 -8.75 -17.27 11.49
N LEU A 260 -8.36 -17.67 12.71
CA LEU A 260 -9.15 -18.55 13.58
C LEU A 260 -10.46 -17.87 14.03
N ALA A 261 -10.44 -16.56 14.30
CA ALA A 261 -11.64 -15.77 14.56
C ALA A 261 -12.58 -15.70 13.34
N GLY A 262 -12.02 -15.53 12.13
CA GLY A 262 -12.79 -15.56 10.88
C GLY A 262 -13.39 -16.93 10.57
N VAL A 263 -12.69 -18.03 10.89
CA VAL A 263 -13.21 -19.41 10.76
C VAL A 263 -14.33 -19.68 11.78
N ALA A 264 -14.21 -19.16 13.00
CA ALA A 264 -15.28 -19.23 14.00
C ALA A 264 -16.55 -18.48 13.55
N GLU A 265 -16.41 -17.31 12.91
CA GLU A 265 -17.53 -16.54 12.38
C GLU A 265 -18.20 -17.24 11.18
N HIS A 266 -17.43 -17.92 10.33
CA HIS A 266 -17.95 -18.74 9.24
C HIS A 266 -18.75 -19.94 9.77
N HIS A 267 -18.25 -20.65 10.79
CA HIS A 267 -18.98 -21.75 11.42
C HIS A 267 -20.25 -21.28 12.13
N GLN A 268 -20.25 -20.10 12.76
CA GLN A 268 -21.45 -19.49 13.34
C GLN A 268 -22.49 -19.15 12.28
N ARG A 269 -22.10 -18.60 11.12
CA ARG A 269 -23.02 -18.32 10.00
C ARG A 269 -23.59 -19.59 9.38
N GLN A 270 -22.78 -20.64 9.27
CA GLN A 270 -23.22 -21.93 8.75
C GLN A 270 -24.21 -22.61 9.72
N ALA A 271 -23.96 -22.56 11.03
CA ALA A 271 -24.85 -23.09 12.05
C ALA A 271 -26.17 -22.28 12.16
N LEU A 272 -26.10 -20.95 11.98
CA LEU A 272 -27.30 -20.10 11.88
C LEU A 272 -28.13 -20.45 10.65
N GLY A 273 -27.49 -20.73 9.50
CA GLY A 273 -28.16 -21.19 8.29
C GLY A 273 -28.84 -22.55 8.45
N GLU A 274 -28.21 -23.50 9.16
CA GLU A 274 -28.81 -24.80 9.46
C GLU A 274 -29.99 -24.71 10.43
N LEU A 275 -29.89 -23.83 11.45
CA LEU A 275 -30.98 -23.51 12.37
C LEU A 275 -32.19 -22.92 11.62
N LEU A 276 -31.95 -21.96 10.73
CA LEU A 276 -33.00 -21.33 9.91
C LEU A 276 -33.60 -22.29 8.87
N SER A 277 -32.85 -23.30 8.43
CA SER A 277 -33.34 -24.34 7.51
C SER A 277 -34.17 -25.44 8.18
N GLY A 278 -34.34 -25.40 9.51
CA GLY A 278 -35.12 -26.39 10.28
C GLY A 278 -34.45 -27.75 10.41
N LYS A 279 -33.17 -27.88 10.06
CA LYS A 279 -32.41 -29.15 10.14
C LYS A 279 -31.97 -29.51 11.56
N VAL A 280 -31.97 -28.56 12.49
CA VAL A 280 -31.59 -28.78 13.89
C VAL A 280 -32.80 -28.52 14.78
N GLY A 281 -33.26 -29.55 15.50
CA GLY A 281 -34.55 -29.58 16.19
C GLY A 281 -34.65 -28.84 17.53
N SER A 282 -33.57 -28.20 18.02
CA SER A 282 -33.63 -27.33 19.21
C SER A 282 -32.34 -26.51 19.34
N VAL A 283 -32.49 -25.26 19.78
CA VAL A 283 -31.38 -24.32 20.08
C VAL A 283 -30.47 -24.86 21.20
N GLU A 284 -30.97 -25.73 22.08
CA GLU A 284 -30.21 -26.32 23.20
C GLU A 284 -29.07 -27.26 22.78
N LYS A 285 -29.00 -27.71 21.52
CA LYS A 285 -27.87 -28.52 21.02
C LYS A 285 -26.74 -27.70 20.40
N LEU A 286 -26.93 -26.38 20.28
CA LEU A 286 -26.04 -25.47 19.55
C LEU A 286 -25.21 -24.58 20.50
N LEU A 287 -25.61 -24.51 21.78
CA LEU A 287 -24.83 -23.94 22.89
C LEU A 287 -23.94 -25.02 23.52
#